data_AF-A0A7V7NR60-F1
#
_entry.id   AF-A0A7V7NR60-F1
#
_cell.length_a   1.000
_cell.length_b   1.000
_cell.length_c   1.000
_cell.angle_alpha   90.00
_cell.angle_beta   90.00
_cell.angle_gamma   90.00
#
_symmetry.space_group_name_H-M   'P 1'
#
loop_
_entity.id
_entity.type
_entity.pdbx_description
1 polymer ?
#
loop_
_entity_poly.entity_id
_entity_poly.type
_entity_poly.pdbx_seq_one_letter_code
_entity_poly.pdbx_strand_id
1 'polypeptide(L)'
;MSNLFNPDKKFTQSDVAKLLGISDRQVRNLIQQGVLPAAIGRNGMDPLACNHAYNSYLRQAKAGNQKPETDDDEEESFEKIERELKLEDKRETIAMKKAKRVLFEKSYAPIEVIVETLEQVTARVGTRLDTLLPKLKNAWPDMPPEAVEILEAVIAAVLNECADVQPNLTDYMDGDPESCPTWLDGDEENNRNQGSRVG
;
A
#
# COMPACT_ATOMS: atom_id res chain seq x y z
N MET A 1 -1.37 53.00 26.16
CA MET A 1 -0.85 52.92 24.78
C MET A 1 0.23 53.99 24.60
N SER A 2 1.31 53.62 23.91
CA SER A 2 2.38 54.47 23.32
C SER A 2 3.24 55.39 24.23
N ASN A 3 4.21 54.78 24.92
CA ASN A 3 5.53 55.40 25.19
C ASN A 3 6.61 54.77 24.29
N LEU A 4 6.24 54.34 23.08
CA LEU A 4 7.11 53.54 22.20
C LEU A 4 8.28 54.33 21.59
N PHE A 5 8.24 55.66 21.64
CA PHE A 5 9.36 56.50 21.21
C PHE A 5 9.53 57.67 22.18
N ASN A 6 10.13 57.40 23.34
CA ASN A 6 10.65 58.45 24.19
C ASN A 6 12.07 58.80 23.66
N PRO A 7 12.29 59.97 23.04
CA PRO A 7 13.54 60.28 22.34
C PRO A 7 14.77 60.30 23.27
N ASP A 8 14.56 60.44 24.59
CA ASP A 8 15.62 60.41 25.60
C ASP A 8 15.88 59.00 26.17
N LYS A 9 15.05 58.00 25.84
CA LYS A 9 15.26 56.63 26.32
C LYS A 9 16.35 55.95 25.51
N LYS A 10 17.46 55.67 26.17
CA LYS A 10 18.55 54.85 25.62
C LYS A 10 18.14 53.39 25.59
N PHE A 11 18.06 52.80 24.41
CA PHE A 11 17.69 51.39 24.26
C PHE A 11 18.88 50.48 24.56
N THR A 12 18.65 49.51 25.44
CA THR A 12 19.62 48.45 25.77
C THR A 12 19.41 47.22 24.89
N GLN A 13 20.33 46.26 24.95
CA GLN A 13 20.16 44.95 24.27
C GLN A 13 18.88 44.24 24.67
N SER A 14 18.48 44.34 25.94
CA SER A 14 17.24 43.74 26.43
C SER A 14 15.98 44.43 25.89
N ASP A 15 16.04 45.74 25.65
CA ASP A 15 14.91 46.48 25.04
C ASP A 15 14.78 46.12 23.55
N VAL A 16 15.91 45.99 22.83
CA VAL A 16 15.93 45.57 21.42
C VAL A 16 15.48 44.12 21.25
N ALA A 17 15.88 43.22 22.14
CA ALA A 17 15.42 41.84 22.16
C ALA A 17 13.90 41.75 22.26
N LYS A 18 13.30 42.52 23.17
CA LYS A 18 11.85 42.64 23.32
C LYS A 18 11.18 43.25 22.08
N LEU A 19 11.78 44.30 21.50
CA LEU A 19 11.27 44.96 20.30
C LEU A 19 11.21 44.03 19.09
N LEU A 20 12.25 43.21 18.91
CA LEU A 20 12.38 42.28 17.77
C LEU A 20 11.75 40.90 18.04
N GLY A 21 11.30 40.63 19.27
CA GLY A 21 10.71 39.35 19.66
C GLY A 21 11.71 38.18 19.69
N ILE A 22 12.99 38.45 19.97
CA ILE A 22 14.07 37.46 20.00
C ILE A 22 14.77 37.44 21.37
N SER A 23 15.60 36.43 21.62
CA SER A 23 16.35 36.35 22.88
C SER A 23 17.54 37.31 22.93
N ASP A 24 17.93 37.75 24.13
CA ASP A 24 19.14 38.58 24.36
C ASP A 24 20.43 37.92 23.83
N ARG A 25 20.48 36.59 23.88
CA ARG A 25 21.58 35.81 23.30
C ARG A 25 21.60 35.95 21.78
N GLN A 26 20.43 35.90 21.15
CA GLN A 26 20.31 36.06 19.70
C GLN A 26 20.65 37.47 19.24
N VAL A 27 20.28 38.51 20.01
CA VAL A 27 20.71 39.89 19.73
C VAL A 27 22.24 39.99 19.72
N ARG A 28 22.92 39.40 20.73
CA ARG A 28 24.39 39.39 20.77
C ARG A 28 25.02 38.65 19.58
N ASN A 29 24.47 37.50 19.20
CA ASN A 29 24.94 36.75 18.04
C ASN A 29 24.80 37.57 16.75
N LEU A 30 23.66 38.24 16.54
CA LEU A 30 23.41 39.06 15.35
C LEU A 30 24.29 40.31 15.30
N ILE A 31 24.63 40.90 16.45
CA ILE A 31 25.63 41.99 16.51
C ILE A 31 27.02 41.46 16.13
N GLN A 32 27.43 40.29 16.66
CA GLN A 32 28.71 39.66 16.34
C GLN A 32 28.84 39.28 14.86
N GLN A 33 27.73 38.86 14.25
CA GLN A 33 27.65 38.54 12.82
C GLN A 33 27.61 39.80 11.93
N GLY A 34 27.62 41.01 12.50
CA GLY A 34 27.53 42.26 11.76
C GLY A 34 26.15 42.55 11.16
N VAL A 35 25.13 41.78 11.55
CA VAL A 35 23.75 41.93 11.06
C VAL A 35 23.03 43.07 11.78
N LEU A 36 23.14 43.15 13.10
CA LEU A 36 22.57 44.25 13.88
C LEU A 36 23.64 45.31 14.19
N PRO A 37 23.30 46.61 14.16
CA PRO A 37 24.23 47.66 14.55
C PRO A 37 24.55 47.56 16.05
N ALA A 38 25.82 47.75 16.40
CA ALA A 38 26.25 47.83 17.80
C ALA A 38 25.81 49.14 18.46
N ALA A 39 25.83 49.18 19.80
CA ALA A 39 25.50 50.38 20.56
C ALA A 39 26.47 51.54 20.24
N ILE A 40 25.93 52.74 20.02
CA ILE A 40 26.71 53.94 19.74
C ILE A 40 27.14 54.55 21.08
N GLY A 41 28.18 53.98 21.68
CA GLY A 41 28.79 54.46 22.93
C GLY A 41 27.76 54.72 24.03
N ARG A 42 27.76 55.95 24.58
CA ARG A 42 26.87 56.35 25.69
C ARG A 42 25.42 56.60 25.26
N ASN A 43 25.09 56.52 23.96
CA ASN A 43 23.76 56.81 23.42
C ASN A 43 22.87 55.56 23.25
N GLY A 44 23.40 54.36 23.52
CA GLY A 44 22.64 53.11 23.41
C GLY A 44 22.48 52.64 21.96
N MET A 45 21.55 51.73 21.71
CA MET A 45 21.24 51.25 20.36
C MET A 45 20.11 52.06 19.74
N ASP A 46 20.17 52.26 18.42
CA ASP A 46 19.08 52.87 17.66
C ASP A 46 18.03 51.79 17.31
N PRO A 47 16.80 51.86 17.87
CA PRO A 47 15.77 50.86 17.64
C PRO A 47 15.31 50.81 16.18
N LEU A 48 15.32 51.93 15.44
CA LEU A 48 14.90 51.96 14.04
C LEU A 48 15.93 51.26 13.15
N ALA A 49 17.21 51.57 13.33
CA ALA A 49 18.30 50.90 12.62
C ALA A 49 18.31 49.39 12.89
N CYS A 50 18.11 48.97 14.15
CA CYS A 50 17.99 47.54 14.49
C CYS A 50 16.81 46.86 13.78
N ASN A 51 15.65 47.52 13.68
CA ASN A 51 14.48 46.95 13.02
C ASN A 51 14.69 46.79 11.50
N HIS A 52 15.22 47.82 10.84
CA HIS A 52 15.54 47.76 9.41
C HIS A 52 16.59 46.69 9.09
N ALA A 53 17.62 46.58 9.91
CA ALA A 53 18.67 45.58 9.74
C ALA A 53 18.14 44.16 9.94
N TYR A 54 17.33 43.93 10.98
CA TYR A 54 16.71 42.62 11.23
C TYR A 54 15.73 42.21 10.12
N ASN A 55 14.91 43.14 9.63
CA ASN A 55 14.00 42.85 8.51
C ASN A 55 14.76 42.52 7.23
N SER A 56 15.86 43.23 6.96
CA SER A 56 16.74 42.94 5.82
C SER A 56 17.34 41.54 5.94
N TYR A 57 17.81 41.17 7.14
CA TYR A 57 18.30 39.83 7.43
C TYR A 57 17.24 38.75 7.25
N LEU A 58 16.02 38.94 7.76
CA LEU A 58 14.93 37.98 7.56
C LEU A 58 14.56 37.80 6.08
N ARG A 59 14.60 38.89 5.30
CA ARG A 59 14.36 38.84 3.86
C ARG A 59 15.47 38.07 3.13
N GLN A 60 16.73 38.30 3.50
CA GLN A 60 17.87 37.58 2.92
C GLN A 60 17.92 36.11 3.35
N ALA A 61 17.59 35.79 4.60
CA ALA A 61 17.51 34.41 5.09
C ALA A 61 16.36 33.64 4.41
N LYS A 62 15.23 34.30 4.12
CA LYS A 62 14.16 33.72 3.30
C LYS A 62 14.57 33.56 1.83
N ALA A 63 15.32 34.50 1.28
CA ALA A 63 15.86 34.40 -0.08
C ALA A 63 16.93 33.30 -0.21
N GLY A 64 17.73 33.03 0.83
CA GLY A 64 18.69 31.92 0.86
C GLY A 64 18.06 30.53 0.97
N ASN A 65 16.78 30.45 1.38
CA ASN A 65 15.96 29.24 1.32
C ASN A 65 15.15 29.11 0.02
N GLN A 66 15.23 30.09 -0.88
CA GLN A 66 14.86 29.85 -2.27
C GLN A 66 16.06 29.18 -2.93
N LYS A 67 16.05 27.84 -2.95
CA LYS A 67 16.74 27.11 -4.01
C LYS A 67 16.32 27.74 -5.34
N PRO A 68 17.23 27.86 -6.33
CA PRO A 68 16.82 28.25 -7.67
C PRO A 68 15.70 27.32 -8.12
N GLU A 69 14.61 27.88 -8.65
CA GLU A 69 13.59 27.12 -9.38
C GLU A 69 14.27 26.50 -10.61
N THR A 70 14.80 25.30 -10.42
CA THR A 70 15.08 24.34 -11.48
C THR A 70 14.00 23.28 -11.41
N ASP A 71 13.43 22.94 -12.56
CA ASP A 71 12.33 21.99 -12.80
C ASP A 71 12.45 20.63 -12.06
N ASP A 72 13.62 20.31 -11.51
CA ASP A 72 13.91 19.04 -10.82
C ASP A 72 13.14 18.82 -9.49
N ASP A 73 12.80 19.88 -8.73
CA ASP A 73 12.12 19.71 -7.42
C ASP A 73 10.61 19.39 -7.59
N GLU A 74 9.98 19.80 -8.69
CA GLU A 74 8.59 19.41 -9.01
C GLU A 74 8.53 17.95 -9.49
N GLU A 75 9.44 17.54 -10.37
CA GLU A 75 9.49 16.18 -10.91
C GLU A 75 9.75 15.15 -9.78
N GLU A 76 10.68 15.42 -8.86
CA GLU A 76 10.90 14.59 -7.67
C GLU A 76 9.68 14.53 -6.73
N SER A 77 8.90 15.62 -6.64
CA SER A 77 7.68 15.67 -5.83
C SER A 77 6.55 14.86 -6.46
N PHE A 78 6.36 14.99 -7.78
CA PHE A 78 5.38 14.20 -8.53
C PHE A 78 5.73 12.71 -8.52
N GLU A 79 7.00 12.34 -8.65
CA GLU A 79 7.45 10.95 -8.54
C GLU A 79 7.26 10.35 -7.15
N LYS A 80 7.36 11.16 -6.08
CA LYS A 80 7.09 10.72 -4.71
C LYS A 80 5.59 10.49 -4.52
N ILE A 81 4.76 11.42 -4.98
CA ILE A 81 3.30 11.34 -4.93
C ILE A 81 2.79 10.15 -5.75
N GLU A 82 3.32 9.93 -6.95
CA GLU A 82 2.94 8.80 -7.81
C GLU A 82 3.36 7.46 -7.19
N ARG A 83 4.53 7.40 -6.54
CA ARG A 83 4.94 6.19 -5.80
C ARG A 83 4.07 5.92 -4.58
N GLU A 84 3.65 6.96 -3.86
CA GLU A 84 2.73 6.83 -2.71
C GLU A 84 1.36 6.35 -3.16
N LEU A 85 0.78 6.93 -4.21
CA LEU A 85 -0.46 6.47 -4.83
C LEU A 85 -0.35 5.02 -5.30
N LYS A 86 0.71 4.65 -6.03
CA LYS A 86 0.94 3.26 -6.45
C LYS A 86 1.10 2.29 -5.28
N LEU A 87 1.62 2.74 -4.14
CA LEU A 87 1.73 1.92 -2.93
C LEU A 87 0.38 1.77 -2.22
N GLU A 88 -0.44 2.82 -2.24
CA GLU A 88 -1.80 2.81 -1.71
C GLU A 88 -2.71 1.90 -2.53
N ASP A 89 -2.71 2.03 -3.86
CA ASP A 89 -3.45 1.15 -4.78
C ASP A 89 -3.05 -0.33 -4.60
N LYS A 90 -1.75 -0.59 -4.41
CA LYS A 90 -1.24 -1.94 -4.12
C LYS A 90 -1.74 -2.45 -2.77
N ARG A 91 -1.82 -1.59 -1.75
CA ARG A 91 -2.34 -1.98 -0.43
C ARG A 91 -3.84 -2.28 -0.50
N GLU A 92 -4.60 -1.46 -1.21
CA GLU A 92 -6.04 -1.66 -1.41
C GLU A 92 -6.32 -2.93 -2.21
N THR A 93 -5.61 -3.17 -3.32
CA THR A 93 -5.74 -4.43 -4.07
C THR A 93 -5.33 -5.64 -3.25
N ILE A 94 -4.29 -5.56 -2.41
CA ILE A 94 -3.92 -6.66 -1.51
C ILE A 94 -5.02 -6.88 -0.45
N ALA A 95 -5.59 -5.81 0.11
CA ALA A 95 -6.67 -5.90 1.10
C ALA A 95 -7.93 -6.49 0.47
N MET A 96 -8.30 -6.06 -0.74
CA MET A 96 -9.42 -6.60 -1.50
C MET A 96 -9.21 -8.06 -1.86
N LYS A 97 -8.01 -8.46 -2.30
CA LYS A 97 -7.66 -9.87 -2.57
C LYS A 97 -7.72 -10.73 -1.31
N LYS A 98 -7.32 -10.20 -0.15
CA LYS A 98 -7.43 -10.89 1.14
C LYS A 98 -8.88 -11.00 1.62
N ALA A 99 -9.67 -9.93 1.52
CA ALA A 99 -11.10 -9.96 1.83
C ALA A 99 -11.86 -10.91 0.91
N LYS A 100 -11.52 -10.91 -0.39
CA LYS A 100 -11.98 -11.88 -1.38
C LYS A 100 -11.65 -13.29 -0.91
N ARG A 101 -10.38 -13.59 -0.58
CA ARG A 101 -9.98 -14.91 -0.05
C ARG A 101 -10.75 -15.32 1.20
N VAL A 102 -11.00 -14.42 2.15
CA VAL A 102 -11.74 -14.73 3.39
C VAL A 102 -13.24 -14.96 3.13
N LEU A 103 -13.84 -14.18 2.24
CA LEU A 103 -15.24 -14.35 1.83
C LEU A 103 -15.42 -15.67 1.06
N PHE A 104 -14.42 -16.02 0.25
CA PHE A 104 -14.36 -17.22 -0.57
C PHE A 104 -13.68 -18.42 0.12
N GLU A 105 -13.15 -18.26 1.34
CA GLU A 105 -12.44 -19.29 2.13
C GLU A 105 -13.37 -20.43 2.56
N LYS A 106 -14.69 -20.20 2.51
CA LYS A 106 -15.70 -21.24 2.70
C LYS A 106 -16.16 -21.91 1.41
N SER A 107 -15.66 -21.47 0.25
CA SER A 107 -16.12 -21.91 -1.08
C SER A 107 -14.98 -22.39 -1.99
N TYR A 108 -13.73 -21.98 -1.76
CA TYR A 108 -12.57 -22.31 -2.58
C TYR A 108 -11.42 -22.80 -1.69
N ALA A 109 -11.08 -24.08 -1.81
CA ALA A 109 -9.84 -24.61 -1.25
C ALA A 109 -8.66 -24.31 -2.19
N PRO A 110 -7.42 -24.12 -1.68
CA PRO A 110 -6.25 -23.92 -2.52
C PRO A 110 -6.10 -25.06 -3.53
N ILE A 111 -5.94 -24.72 -4.81
CA ILE A 111 -5.84 -25.71 -5.91
C ILE A 111 -4.74 -26.73 -5.62
N GLU A 112 -3.58 -26.28 -5.11
CA GLU A 112 -2.47 -27.16 -4.74
C GLU A 112 -2.88 -28.22 -3.72
N VAL A 113 -3.70 -27.86 -2.72
CA VAL A 113 -4.18 -28.79 -1.69
C VAL A 113 -5.20 -29.78 -2.29
N ILE A 114 -6.06 -29.33 -3.21
CA ILE A 114 -7.01 -30.21 -3.89
C ILE A 114 -6.26 -31.22 -4.78
N VAL A 115 -5.28 -30.75 -5.54
CA VAL A 115 -4.46 -31.61 -6.42
C VAL A 115 -3.68 -32.63 -5.58
N GLU A 116 -2.97 -32.19 -4.54
CA GLU A 116 -2.20 -33.08 -3.68
C GLU A 116 -3.11 -34.13 -3.00
N THR A 117 -4.29 -33.73 -2.52
CA THR A 117 -5.22 -34.68 -1.89
C THR A 117 -5.78 -35.69 -2.89
N LEU A 118 -6.11 -35.27 -4.11
CA LEU A 118 -6.55 -36.18 -5.17
C LEU A 118 -5.43 -37.16 -5.59
N GLU A 119 -4.20 -36.69 -5.73
CA GLU A 119 -3.03 -37.54 -6.00
C GLU A 119 -2.82 -38.60 -4.91
N GLN A 120 -2.96 -38.21 -3.63
CA GLN A 120 -2.86 -39.16 -2.53
C GLN A 120 -3.98 -40.21 -2.55
N VAL A 121 -5.21 -39.81 -2.92
CA VAL A 121 -6.34 -40.74 -3.02
C VAL A 121 -6.11 -41.71 -4.19
N THR A 122 -5.77 -41.23 -5.38
CA THR A 122 -5.56 -42.08 -6.56
C THR A 122 -4.43 -43.07 -6.35
N ALA A 123 -3.30 -42.64 -5.77
CA ALA A 123 -2.19 -43.53 -5.43
C ALA A 123 -2.59 -44.64 -4.44
N ARG A 124 -3.37 -44.30 -3.40
CA ARG A 124 -3.85 -45.27 -2.42
C ARG A 124 -4.87 -46.25 -3.01
N VAL A 125 -5.78 -45.78 -3.85
CA VAL A 125 -6.77 -46.62 -4.53
C VAL A 125 -6.08 -47.58 -5.49
N GLY A 126 -5.13 -47.11 -6.31
CA GLY A 126 -4.35 -47.97 -7.21
C GLY A 126 -3.64 -49.09 -6.46
N THR A 127 -2.91 -48.75 -5.40
CA THR A 127 -2.21 -49.74 -4.56
C THR A 127 -3.17 -50.76 -3.94
N ARG A 128 -4.39 -50.36 -3.58
CA ARG A 128 -5.40 -51.26 -3.01
C ARG A 128 -6.00 -52.19 -4.05
N LEU A 129 -6.21 -51.73 -5.28
CA LEU A 129 -6.67 -52.56 -6.39
C LEU A 129 -5.59 -53.57 -6.82
N ASP A 130 -4.33 -53.16 -6.91
CA ASP A 130 -3.21 -54.07 -7.24
C ASP A 130 -3.05 -55.18 -6.21
N THR A 131 -3.25 -54.85 -4.92
CA THR A 131 -3.17 -55.84 -3.83
C THR A 131 -4.44 -56.65 -3.64
N LEU A 132 -5.54 -56.34 -4.34
CA LEU A 132 -6.80 -57.07 -4.24
C LEU A 132 -6.67 -58.47 -4.86
N LEU A 133 -6.09 -58.58 -6.05
CA LEU A 133 -5.98 -59.84 -6.78
C LEU A 133 -5.12 -60.89 -6.00
N PRO A 134 -3.94 -60.56 -5.46
CA PRO A 134 -3.18 -61.49 -4.60
C PRO A 134 -3.96 -61.92 -3.35
N LYS A 135 -4.67 -60.99 -2.69
CA LYS A 135 -5.49 -61.32 -1.51
C LYS A 135 -6.64 -62.26 -1.86
N LEU A 136 -7.25 -62.06 -3.03
CA LEU A 136 -8.33 -62.90 -3.50
C LEU A 136 -7.83 -64.31 -3.87
N LYS A 137 -6.67 -64.42 -4.54
CA LYS A 137 -6.00 -65.71 -4.79
C LYS A 137 -5.65 -66.47 -3.51
N ASN A 138 -5.24 -65.75 -2.45
CA ASN A 138 -5.00 -66.36 -1.14
C ASN A 138 -6.30 -66.83 -0.45
N ALA A 139 -7.40 -66.10 -0.60
CA ALA A 139 -8.69 -66.45 -0.02
C ALA A 139 -9.43 -67.55 -0.81
N TRP A 140 -9.17 -67.65 -2.11
CA TRP A 140 -9.75 -68.65 -3.01
C TRP A 140 -8.64 -69.33 -3.83
N PRO A 141 -8.01 -70.39 -3.28
CA PRO A 141 -6.88 -71.07 -3.91
C PRO A 141 -7.22 -71.78 -5.22
N ASP A 142 -8.42 -72.36 -5.33
CA ASP A 142 -8.91 -73.07 -6.52
C ASP A 142 -9.63 -72.14 -7.52
N MET A 143 -9.18 -70.89 -7.62
CA MET A 143 -9.78 -69.93 -8.55
C MET A 143 -9.51 -70.34 -10.00
N PRO A 144 -10.54 -70.39 -10.86
CA PRO A 144 -10.35 -70.66 -12.29
C PRO A 144 -9.48 -69.57 -12.94
N PRO A 145 -8.57 -69.94 -13.87
CA PRO A 145 -7.72 -68.96 -14.55
C PRO A 145 -8.53 -67.92 -15.35
N GLU A 146 -9.66 -68.31 -15.94
CA GLU A 146 -10.57 -67.38 -16.62
C GLU A 146 -11.11 -66.29 -15.68
N ALA A 147 -11.37 -66.61 -14.41
CA ALA A 147 -11.84 -65.63 -13.43
C ALA A 147 -10.74 -64.62 -13.08
N VAL A 148 -9.48 -65.06 -13.05
CA VAL A 148 -8.32 -64.19 -12.83
C VAL A 148 -8.18 -63.19 -13.97
N GLU A 149 -8.25 -63.66 -15.21
CA GLU A 149 -8.13 -62.81 -16.41
C GLU A 149 -9.24 -61.75 -16.46
N ILE A 150 -10.48 -62.14 -16.16
CA ILE A 150 -11.62 -61.21 -16.10
C ILE A 150 -11.39 -60.15 -15.01
N LEU A 151 -10.92 -60.55 -13.83
CA LEU A 151 -10.64 -59.62 -12.73
C LEU A 151 -9.51 -58.65 -13.07
N GLU A 152 -8.42 -59.14 -13.69
CA GLU A 152 -7.32 -58.29 -14.16
C GLU A 152 -7.80 -57.28 -15.21
N ALA A 153 -8.63 -57.70 -16.16
CA ALA A 153 -9.22 -56.82 -17.17
C ALA A 153 -10.13 -55.74 -16.56
N VAL A 154 -10.97 -56.11 -15.57
CA VAL A 154 -11.85 -55.15 -14.88
C VAL A 154 -11.03 -54.16 -14.04
N ILE A 155 -9.99 -54.62 -13.33
CA ILE A 155 -9.11 -53.73 -12.55
C ILE A 155 -8.42 -52.72 -13.49
N ALA A 156 -7.91 -53.19 -14.64
CA ALA A 156 -7.28 -52.32 -15.63
C ALA A 156 -8.27 -51.31 -16.22
N ALA A 157 -9.51 -51.72 -16.52
CA ALA A 157 -10.55 -50.82 -17.01
C ALA A 157 -10.87 -49.71 -15.99
N VAL A 158 -11.04 -50.07 -14.71
CA VAL A 158 -11.31 -49.10 -13.63
C VAL A 158 -10.17 -48.10 -13.47
N LEU A 159 -8.91 -48.56 -13.53
CA LEU A 159 -7.75 -47.67 -13.42
C LEU A 159 -7.66 -46.70 -14.60
N ASN A 160 -7.97 -47.17 -15.81
CA ASN A 160 -7.99 -46.32 -17.00
C ASN A 160 -9.11 -45.28 -16.95
N GLU A 161 -10.32 -45.68 -16.53
CA GLU A 161 -11.44 -44.74 -16.32
C GLU A 161 -11.09 -43.68 -15.26
N CYS A 162 -10.43 -44.08 -14.17
CA CYS A 162 -9.98 -43.14 -13.13
C CYS A 162 -8.91 -42.17 -13.65
N ALA A 163 -8.04 -42.61 -14.55
CA ALA A 163 -7.00 -41.78 -15.15
C ALA A 163 -7.55 -40.76 -16.16
N ASP A 164 -8.69 -41.04 -16.79
CA ASP A 164 -9.33 -40.16 -17.77
C ASP A 164 -10.30 -39.14 -17.13
N VAL A 165 -10.41 -39.12 -15.80
CA VAL A 165 -11.24 -38.14 -15.09
C VAL A 165 -10.64 -36.75 -15.24
N GLN A 166 -11.33 -35.88 -15.97
CA GLN A 166 -10.98 -34.47 -16.14
C GLN A 166 -11.97 -33.57 -15.39
N PRO A 167 -11.51 -32.43 -14.84
CA PRO A 167 -12.42 -31.46 -14.22
C PRO A 167 -13.38 -30.89 -15.27
N ASN A 168 -14.67 -30.80 -14.92
CA ASN A 168 -15.64 -30.12 -15.77
C ASN A 168 -15.45 -28.60 -15.64
N LEU A 169 -14.91 -27.99 -16.69
CA LEU A 169 -14.59 -26.57 -16.75
C LEU A 169 -15.73 -25.70 -17.31
N THR A 170 -16.92 -26.28 -17.54
CA THR A 170 -18.05 -25.57 -18.17
C THR A 170 -18.48 -24.32 -17.38
N ASP A 171 -18.42 -24.41 -16.04
CA ASP A 171 -18.75 -23.30 -15.13
C ASP A 171 -17.50 -22.55 -14.63
N TYR A 172 -16.31 -22.92 -15.12
CA TYR A 172 -15.06 -22.25 -14.74
C TYR A 172 -14.98 -20.93 -15.49
N MET A 173 -15.39 -19.84 -14.84
CA MET A 173 -15.15 -18.50 -15.34
C MET A 173 -13.66 -18.18 -15.21
N ASP A 174 -12.96 -18.06 -16.34
CA ASP A 174 -11.66 -17.36 -16.44
C ASP A 174 -11.90 -15.89 -16.07
N GLY A 175 -12.05 -15.61 -14.78
CA GLY A 175 -12.11 -14.27 -14.27
C GLY A 175 -10.73 -13.67 -14.44
N ASP A 176 -10.55 -12.87 -15.49
CA ASP A 176 -9.44 -11.93 -15.59
C ASP A 176 -9.35 -11.20 -14.24
N PRO A 177 -8.20 -11.23 -13.53
CA PRO A 177 -8.03 -10.54 -12.26
C PRO A 177 -8.38 -9.04 -12.30
N GLU A 178 -8.45 -8.45 -13.50
CA GLU A 178 -8.88 -7.06 -13.76
C GLU A 178 -10.36 -6.92 -14.16
N SER A 179 -11.04 -8.01 -14.53
CA SER A 179 -12.48 -7.95 -14.82
C SER A 179 -13.29 -7.87 -13.53
N CYS A 180 -13.92 -6.72 -13.33
CA CYS A 180 -14.98 -6.58 -12.35
C CYS A 180 -16.11 -7.56 -12.74
N PRO A 181 -16.61 -8.40 -11.81
CA PRO A 181 -17.74 -9.26 -12.12
C PRO A 181 -18.94 -8.44 -12.60
N THR A 182 -19.61 -8.86 -13.66
CA THR A 182 -20.70 -8.11 -14.32
C THR A 182 -21.92 -7.86 -13.40
N TRP A 183 -22.00 -8.52 -12.24
CA TRP A 183 -23.02 -8.25 -11.22
C TRP A 183 -22.68 -7.09 -10.28
N LEU A 184 -21.45 -6.56 -10.33
CA LEU A 184 -21.05 -5.29 -9.71
C LEU A 184 -21.42 -4.07 -10.57
N ASP A 185 -21.66 -4.24 -11.87
CA ASP A 185 -22.15 -3.17 -12.76
C ASP A 185 -23.67 -2.90 -12.60
N GLY A 186 -24.34 -3.69 -11.76
CA GLY A 186 -25.74 -3.45 -11.42
C GLY A 186 -25.86 -2.47 -10.27
N ASP A 187 -25.94 -1.17 -10.59
CA ASP A 187 -26.81 -0.18 -9.91
C ASP A 187 -26.52 1.30 -10.32
N GLU A 188 -25.60 1.58 -11.25
CA GLU A 188 -25.37 2.99 -11.67
C GLU A 188 -26.30 3.50 -12.79
N GLU A 189 -26.82 2.64 -13.66
CA GLU A 189 -27.69 3.10 -14.77
C GLU A 189 -29.11 3.46 -14.33
N ASN A 190 -29.61 2.89 -13.22
CA ASN A 190 -31.00 3.12 -12.81
C ASN A 190 -31.22 4.45 -12.06
N ASN A 191 -30.14 5.13 -11.65
CA ASN A 191 -30.21 6.39 -10.90
C ASN A 191 -30.04 7.64 -11.78
N ARG A 192 -29.61 7.50 -13.04
CA ARG A 192 -29.50 8.65 -13.97
C ARG A 192 -30.83 9.06 -14.61
N ASN A 193 -31.85 8.19 -14.58
CA ASN A 193 -33.12 8.43 -15.26
C ASN A 193 -34.26 8.92 -14.35
N GLN A 194 -34.02 9.15 -13.05
CA GLN A 194 -35.02 9.69 -12.10
C GLN A 194 -34.88 11.20 -11.82
N GLY A 195 -33.96 11.90 -12.50
CA GLY A 195 -33.72 13.34 -12.29
C GLY A 195 -34.44 14.29 -13.25
N SER A 196 -35.09 13.81 -14.32
CA SER A 196 -35.66 14.68 -15.35
C SER A 196 -37.17 14.51 -15.51
N ARG A 197 -37.92 14.73 -14.42
CA ARG A 197 -39.37 14.95 -14.53
C ARG A 197 -40.01 15.65 -13.33
N VAL A 198 -39.54 16.83 -12.91
CA VAL A 198 -40.38 17.79 -12.17
C VAL A 198 -39.89 19.21 -12.43
N GLY A 199 -40.76 20.08 -12.97
CA GLY A 199 -40.56 21.54 -13.06
C GLY A 199 -40.57 22.07 -14.47
#